data_AF-A0AAE3J846-F1
#
_entry.id   AF-A0AAE3J846-F1
#
_cell.length_a   1.000
_cell.length_b   1.000
_cell.length_c   1.000
_cell.angle_alpha   90.00
_cell.angle_beta   90.00
_cell.angle_gamma   90.00
#
_symmetry.space_group_name_H-M   'P 1'
#
loop_
_entity.id
_entity.type
_entity.pdbx_description
1 polymer ?
#
loop_
_entity_poly.entity_id
_entity_poly.type
_entity_poly.pdbx_seq_one_letter_code
_entity_poly.pdbx_strand_id
1 'polypeptide(L)'
;MRLDKAQDLLKRHSCEFSYTEEDGLGSIDLIYRGVSYYIWEFADGEEKGVETNLRSGGRSEDLTGEDYEEKLLELLKWRLAS
;
A
#
# COMPACT_ATOMS: atom_id res chain seq x y z
N MET A 1 -4.19 12.19 4.04
CA MET A 1 -3.53 10.87 3.92
C MET A 1 -3.12 10.70 2.48
N ARG A 2 -1.98 10.03 2.31
CA ARG A 2 -1.06 9.97 1.16
C ARG A 2 -0.20 8.72 1.33
N LEU A 3 -0.82 7.66 1.88
CA LEU A 3 -0.12 6.48 2.40
C LEU A 3 0.95 6.77 3.48
N ASP A 4 0.88 7.88 4.21
CA ASP A 4 1.91 8.35 5.16
C ASP A 4 2.32 7.27 6.20
N LYS A 5 1.35 6.61 6.85
CA LYS A 5 1.62 5.53 7.80
C LYS A 5 2.32 4.33 7.14
N ALA A 6 1.98 4.01 5.89
CA ALA A 6 2.61 2.94 5.14
C ALA A 6 4.06 3.32 4.77
N GLN A 7 4.29 4.56 4.34
CA GLN A 7 5.63 5.10 4.10
C GLN A 7 6.49 5.05 5.38
N ASP A 8 5.93 5.46 6.52
CA ASP A 8 6.60 5.41 7.83
C ASP A 8 7.02 3.99 8.20
N LEU A 9 6.14 3.02 7.98
CA LEU A 9 6.42 1.61 8.23
C LEU A 9 7.54 1.10 7.32
N LEU A 10 7.50 1.42 6.02
CA LEU A 10 8.54 1.03 5.07
C LEU A 10 9.90 1.62 5.45
N LYS A 11 9.95 2.90 5.82
CA LYS A 11 11.18 3.57 6.30
C LYS A 11 11.75 2.88 7.54
N ARG A 12 10.91 2.54 8.53
CA ARG A 12 11.34 1.84 9.76
C ARG A 12 11.92 0.45 9.48
N HIS A 13 11.41 -0.22 8.44
CA HIS A 13 11.92 -1.52 7.99
C HIS A 13 13.11 -1.40 7.01
N SER A 14 13.62 -0.18 6.77
CA SER A 14 14.68 0.08 5.78
C SER A 14 14.35 -0.48 4.39
N CYS A 15 13.07 -0.47 4.01
CA CYS A 15 12.62 -0.90 2.69
C CYS A 15 12.71 0.29 1.73
N GLU A 16 13.36 0.09 0.59
CA GLU A 16 13.31 1.06 -0.51
C GLU A 16 11.95 1.00 -1.19
N PHE A 17 11.39 2.16 -1.48
CA PHE A 17 10.13 2.31 -2.20
C PHE A 17 10.12 3.62 -2.99
N SER A 18 9.34 3.66 -4.06
CA SER A 18 8.98 4.87 -4.78
C SER A 18 7.62 5.35 -4.28
N TYR A 19 7.46 6.66 -4.16
CA TYR A 19 6.18 7.29 -3.84
C TYR A 19 5.85 8.34 -4.89
N THR A 20 4.63 8.29 -5.41
CA THR A 20 4.08 9.31 -6.32
C THR A 20 2.73 9.77 -5.79
N GLU A 21 2.37 11.02 -6.06
CA GLU A 21 1.04 11.57 -5.77
C GLU A 21 0.49 12.20 -7.05
N GLU A 22 -0.72 11.78 -7.45
CA GLU A 22 -1.44 12.35 -8.60
C GLU A 22 -2.89 12.59 -8.18
N ASP A 23 -3.43 13.79 -8.49
CA ASP A 23 -4.80 14.19 -8.12
C ASP A 23 -5.18 13.97 -6.64
N GLY A 24 -4.20 14.04 -5.74
CA GLY A 24 -4.38 13.83 -4.30
C GLY A 24 -4.47 12.37 -3.87
N LEU A 25 -4.17 11.43 -4.77
CA LEU A 25 -4.08 9.99 -4.53
C LEU A 25 -2.60 9.56 -4.56
N GLY A 26 -2.17 8.85 -3.52
CA GLY A 26 -0.81 8.33 -3.40
C GLY A 26 -0.66 6.94 -3.99
N SER A 27 0.50 6.69 -4.61
CA SER A 27 0.95 5.36 -5.01
C SER A 27 2.31 5.04 -4.40
N ILE A 28 2.48 3.80 -3.96
CA ILE A 28 3.75 3.25 -3.52
C ILE A 28 4.08 2.04 -4.38
N ASP A 29 5.29 2.01 -4.92
CA ASP A 29 5.87 0.84 -5.58
C ASP A 29 7.13 0.42 -4.83
N LEU A 30 7.30 -0.88 -4.58
CA LEU A 30 8.45 -1.41 -3.85
C LEU A 30 8.88 -2.76 -4.37
N ILE A 31 10.17 -3.06 -4.20
CA ILE A 31 10.71 -4.40 -4.39
C ILE A 31 11.11 -4.93 -3.02
N TYR A 32 10.48 -6.03 -2.61
CA TYR A 32 10.81 -6.71 -1.36
C TYR A 32 11.20 -8.15 -1.66
N ARG A 33 12.43 -8.53 -1.27
CA ARG A 33 13.01 -9.87 -1.50
C ARG A 33 12.91 -10.36 -2.96
N GLY A 34 13.09 -9.45 -3.92
CA GLY A 34 13.05 -9.76 -5.35
C GLY A 34 11.64 -9.85 -5.95
N VAL A 35 10.59 -9.56 -5.18
CA VAL A 35 9.20 -9.51 -5.65
C VAL A 35 8.72 -8.06 -5.69
N SER A 36 8.03 -7.68 -6.77
CA SER A 36 7.46 -6.34 -6.94
C SER A 36 6.08 -6.25 -6.28
N TYR A 37 5.89 -5.20 -5.48
CA TYR A 37 4.63 -4.90 -4.83
C TYR A 37 4.20 -3.46 -5.09
N TYR A 38 2.89 -3.22 -4.99
CA TYR A 38 2.32 -1.89 -5.12
C TYR A 38 1.17 -1.65 -4.15
N ILE A 39 0.93 -0.38 -3.84
CA ILE A 39 -0.19 0.14 -3.06
C ILE A 39 -0.66 1.41 -3.77
N TRP A 40 -1.83 1.41 -4.39
CA TRP A 40 -2.34 2.55 -5.15
C TRP A 40 -3.66 3.03 -4.56
N GLU A 41 -3.68 4.25 -4.01
CA GLU A 41 -4.92 4.88 -3.54
C GLU A 41 -5.85 5.15 -4.72
N PHE A 42 -7.14 4.89 -4.50
CA PHE A 42 -8.19 5.27 -5.42
C PHE A 42 -9.36 5.92 -4.69
N ALA A 43 -10.11 6.74 -5.41
CA ALA A 43 -11.38 7.30 -4.98
C ALA A 43 -12.37 7.22 -6.14
N ASP A 44 -13.40 6.38 -6.00
CA ASP A 44 -14.49 6.23 -6.98
C ASP A 44 -15.80 6.70 -6.34
N GLY A 45 -16.18 7.94 -6.63
CA GLY A 45 -17.34 8.59 -6.02
C GLY A 45 -17.20 8.72 -4.50
N GLU A 46 -18.03 7.98 -3.75
CA GLU A 46 -18.00 7.96 -2.29
C GLU A 46 -17.05 6.88 -1.73
N GLU A 47 -16.64 5.91 -2.55
CA GLU A 47 -15.74 4.84 -2.12
C GLU A 47 -14.28 5.28 -2.22
N LYS A 48 -13.51 4.98 -1.17
CA LYS A 48 -12.06 5.18 -1.12
C LYS A 48 -11.41 3.89 -0.72
N GLY A 49 -10.22 3.66 -1.24
CA GLY A 49 -9.50 2.45 -0.94
C GLY A 49 -8.09 2.46 -1.51
N VAL A 50 -7.47 1.28 -1.46
CA VAL A 50 -6.21 1.00 -2.13
C VAL A 50 -6.31 -0.29 -2.93
N GLU A 51 -5.81 -0.27 -4.16
CA GLU A 51 -5.51 -1.49 -4.90
C GLU A 51 -4.09 -1.93 -4.52
N THR A 52 -3.90 -3.20 -4.17
CA THR A 52 -2.59 -3.72 -3.78
C THR A 52 -2.41 -5.19 -4.13
N ASN A 53 -1.17 -5.64 -4.29
CA ASN A 53 -0.83 -7.07 -4.45
C ASN A 53 -0.07 -7.64 -3.24
N LEU A 54 -0.06 -6.94 -2.10
CA LEU A 54 0.75 -7.27 -0.93
C LEU A 54 0.55 -8.70 -0.41
N ARG A 55 -0.62 -9.33 -0.57
CA ARG A 55 -0.87 -10.70 -0.10
C ARG A 55 -0.23 -11.78 -0.97
N SER A 56 -0.26 -11.58 -2.29
CA SER A 56 0.01 -12.65 -3.26
C SER A 56 1.24 -12.41 -4.13
N GLY A 57 1.79 -11.19 -4.16
CA GLY A 57 2.99 -10.85 -4.95
C GLY A 57 2.80 -11.00 -6.46
N GLY A 58 1.58 -10.77 -6.95
CA GLY A 58 1.22 -10.99 -8.36
C GLY A 58 -0.28 -11.03 -8.65
N ARG A 59 -1.12 -11.11 -7.61
CA ARG A 59 -2.57 -10.93 -7.72
C ARG A 59 -3.02 -9.73 -6.91
N SER A 60 -3.74 -8.84 -7.57
CA SER A 60 -4.33 -7.62 -7.01
C SER A 60 -5.54 -7.94 -6.13
N GLU A 61 -5.70 -7.15 -5.07
CA GLU A 61 -6.88 -7.09 -4.21
C GLU A 61 -7.17 -5.62 -3.85
N ASP A 62 -8.45 -5.29 -3.72
CA ASP A 62 -8.91 -3.97 -3.29
C ASP A 62 -9.22 -3.98 -1.79
N LEU A 63 -8.69 -3.00 -1.08
CA LEU A 63 -9.05 -2.72 0.30
C LEU A 63 -9.92 -1.47 0.32
N THR A 64 -11.19 -1.62 0.68
CA THR A 64 -12.16 -0.51 0.79
C THR A 64 -12.82 -0.45 2.18
N GLY A 65 -13.66 0.56 2.37
CA GLY A 65 -14.37 0.84 3.61
C GLY A 65 -13.64 1.86 4.48
N GLU A 66 -14.28 2.33 5.55
CA GLU A 66 -13.71 3.37 6.44
C GLU A 66 -12.39 2.94 7.11
N ASP A 67 -12.16 1.63 7.22
CA ASP A 67 -11.01 0.99 7.85
C ASP A 67 -9.95 0.48 6.86
N TYR A 68 -10.01 0.86 5.58
CA TYR A 68 -9.05 0.37 4.57
C TYR A 68 -7.58 0.65 4.94
N GLU A 69 -7.30 1.78 5.58
CA GLU A 69 -5.94 2.14 6.01
C GLU A 69 -5.40 1.19 7.08
N GLU A 70 -6.27 0.77 8.02
CA GLU A 70 -5.88 -0.20 9.06
C GLU A 70 -5.61 -1.57 8.45
N LYS A 71 -6.52 -2.05 7.59
CA LYS A 71 -6.35 -3.30 6.83
C LYS A 71 -5.05 -3.29 6.02
N LEU A 72 -4.74 -2.18 5.34
CA LEU A 72 -3.51 -2.01 4.59
C LEU A 72 -2.28 -2.14 5.49
N LEU A 73 -2.27 -1.46 6.64
CA LEU A 73 -1.13 -1.48 7.56
C LEU A 73 -0.91 -2.87 8.15
N GLU A 74 -1.98 -3.60 8.49
CA GLU A 74 -1.87 -4.99 8.95
C GLU A 74 -1.28 -5.89 7.86
N LEU A 75 -1.76 -5.76 6.63
CA LEU A 75 -1.27 -6.54 5.50
C LEU A 75 0.20 -6.23 5.20
N LEU A 76 0.59 -4.96 5.24
CA LEU A 76 1.96 -4.52 5.02
C LEU A 76 2.90 -5.01 6.15
N LYS A 77 2.47 -4.93 7.41
CA LYS A 77 3.23 -5.50 8.55
C LYS A 77 3.45 -7.00 8.38
N TRP A 78 2.41 -7.74 7.99
CA TRP A 78 2.52 -9.18 7.72
C TRP A 78 3.49 -9.48 6.58
N ARG A 79 3.47 -8.69 5.50
CA ARG A 79 4.40 -8.85 4.37
C ARG A 79 5.84 -8.58 4.78
N LEU A 80 6.10 -7.56 5.59
CA LEU A 80 7.45 -7.22 6.04
C LEU A 80 7.99 -8.17 7.11
N ALA A 81 7.12 -8.93 7.79
CA ALA A 81 7.49 -9.93 8.79
C ALA A 81 7.69 -11.35 8.21
N SER A 82 7.16 -11.63 7.02
CA SER A 82 7.34 -12.91 6.31
C SER A 82 8.65 -12.94 5.54
#